data_AF-A0A2G6CJN5-F1
#
_entry.id   AF-A0A2G6CJN5-F1
#
_cell.length_a   1.000
_cell.length_b   1.000
_cell.length_c   1.000
_cell.angle_alpha   90.00
_cell.angle_beta   90.00
_cell.angle_gamma   90.00
#
_symmetry.space_group_name_H-M   'P 1'
#
loop_
_entity.id
_entity.type
_entity.pdbx_description
1 polymer ?
#
loop_
_entity_poly.entity_id
_entity_poly.type
_entity_poly.pdbx_seq_one_letter_code
_entity_poly.pdbx_strand_id
1 'polypeptide(L)'
;MKLSTIKASIKGSMNKGSMKNRTITSTLATVMMITTPMATMLISPSATAATPSKKPASSEQAAKNFNKLVAKMNTMTASFSQKTIKGKNSSKGKLLTGNTKFTGKMSVKRPGMFRWNVTSPAQQLTIVNGDNVWVYEKDLNQVFQQNVKSQIGDTPAVLFSGDYKKISNNFKVTQPSDNKSYFELYPKANDAKFKSILMSFRAGKPAMIVLNDNLGQTTSIKL
;
A
#
# COMPACT_ATOMS: atom_id res chain seq x y z
N MET A 1 -3.16 -9.66 29.17
CA MET A 1 -4.12 -8.53 29.16
C MET A 1 -5.26 -8.88 28.21
N LYS A 2 -6.46 -9.14 28.73
CA LYS A 2 -7.59 -9.74 27.97
C LYS A 2 -8.39 -8.65 27.21
N LEU A 3 -8.86 -8.99 26.01
CA LEU A 3 -9.68 -8.15 25.10
C LEU A 3 -10.92 -7.50 25.78
N SER A 4 -11.36 -8.03 26.92
CA SER A 4 -12.51 -7.57 27.69
C SER A 4 -12.33 -6.16 28.26
N THR A 5 -11.11 -5.77 28.61
CA THR A 5 -10.85 -4.47 29.26
C THR A 5 -10.98 -3.28 28.29
N ILE A 6 -10.78 -3.50 26.98
CA ILE A 6 -10.84 -2.44 25.97
C ILE A 6 -12.30 -2.11 25.58
N LYS A 7 -13.21 -3.10 25.65
CA LYS A 7 -14.62 -2.89 25.28
C LYS A 7 -15.39 -1.95 26.21
N ALA A 8 -14.99 -1.84 27.49
CA ALA A 8 -15.72 -1.07 28.50
C ALA A 8 -15.61 0.46 28.31
N SER A 9 -14.57 0.95 27.62
CA SER A 9 -14.32 2.40 27.48
C SER A 9 -15.01 3.06 26.27
N ILE A 10 -15.65 2.27 25.38
CA ILE A 10 -16.05 2.71 24.03
C ILE A 10 -17.49 3.28 23.97
N LYS A 11 -18.28 3.20 25.05
CA LYS A 11 -19.72 3.54 25.00
C LYS A 11 -20.06 5.04 25.02
N GLY A 12 -19.07 5.93 25.10
CA GLY A 12 -19.28 7.33 25.51
C GLY A 12 -19.27 8.42 24.43
N SER A 13 -18.93 8.17 23.17
CA SER A 13 -18.81 9.28 22.20
C SER A 13 -19.09 8.86 20.76
N MET A 14 -20.31 9.16 20.29
CA MET A 14 -20.67 9.16 18.88
C MET A 14 -21.58 10.36 18.61
N ASN A 15 -21.06 11.40 17.95
CA ASN A 15 -21.87 12.40 17.27
C ASN A 15 -21.39 12.56 15.83
N LYS A 16 -22.32 12.56 14.88
CA LYS A 16 -22.11 12.45 13.42
C LYS A 16 -22.09 13.83 12.75
N GLY A 17 -21.19 14.03 11.77
CA GLY A 17 -21.14 15.23 10.91
C GLY A 17 -20.86 14.87 9.44
N SER A 18 -21.55 15.55 8.52
CA SER A 18 -21.87 15.16 7.13
C SER A 18 -20.79 15.46 6.06
N MET A 19 -20.79 14.63 5.01
CA MET A 19 -20.10 14.78 3.70
C MET A 19 -20.71 15.86 2.79
N LYS A 20 -19.90 16.45 1.89
CA LYS A 20 -20.36 17.03 0.60
C LYS A 20 -19.30 16.82 -0.52
N ASN A 21 -19.75 16.23 -1.64
CA ASN A 21 -19.02 16.00 -2.90
C ASN A 21 -19.01 17.25 -3.81
N ARG A 22 -18.00 17.38 -4.69
CA ARG A 22 -18.07 18.22 -5.90
C ARG A 22 -17.39 17.55 -7.11
N THR A 23 -18.12 17.51 -8.21
CA THR A 23 -17.78 16.99 -9.55
C THR A 23 -17.20 18.10 -10.43
N ILE A 24 -16.23 17.83 -11.31
CA ILE A 24 -15.93 18.69 -12.48
C ILE A 24 -15.61 17.82 -13.72
N THR A 25 -16.09 18.33 -14.84
CA THR A 25 -16.40 17.73 -16.15
C THR A 25 -15.25 17.82 -17.17
N SER A 26 -15.32 16.92 -18.16
CA SER A 26 -14.65 16.80 -19.48
C SER A 26 -14.47 18.09 -20.31
N THR A 27 -13.42 18.13 -21.17
CA THR A 27 -13.54 18.52 -22.61
C THR A 27 -12.33 18.08 -23.45
N LEU A 28 -12.62 17.62 -24.68
CA LEU A 28 -11.72 17.25 -25.79
C LEU A 28 -11.09 18.46 -26.50
N ALA A 29 -9.95 18.26 -27.19
CA ALA A 29 -9.66 18.92 -28.48
C ALA A 29 -8.64 18.11 -29.32
N THR A 30 -8.97 17.98 -30.61
CA THR A 30 -8.25 17.33 -31.73
C THR A 30 -7.51 18.40 -32.55
N VAL A 31 -6.53 18.05 -33.40
CA VAL A 31 -6.39 18.41 -34.85
C VAL A 31 -4.94 18.37 -35.42
N MET A 32 -4.83 17.61 -36.55
CA MET A 32 -3.97 17.64 -37.79
C MET A 32 -2.47 18.01 -37.75
N MET A 33 -1.54 17.15 -38.22
CA MET A 33 -1.09 16.85 -39.62
C MET A 33 -0.49 18.03 -40.40
N ILE A 34 0.83 18.00 -40.70
CA ILE A 34 1.44 18.42 -42.00
C ILE A 34 2.73 17.60 -42.28
N THR A 35 2.90 17.24 -43.55
CA THR A 35 3.85 16.37 -44.26
C THR A 35 5.09 17.09 -44.82
N THR A 36 6.25 16.42 -45.02
CA THR A 36 7.07 16.30 -46.28
C THR A 36 8.46 15.64 -46.04
N PRO A 37 9.18 15.14 -47.08
CA PRO A 37 10.00 13.91 -47.01
C PRO A 37 11.53 14.08 -47.24
N MET A 38 12.22 12.91 -47.20
CA MET A 38 13.55 12.56 -47.75
C MET A 38 14.84 12.89 -46.98
N ALA A 39 15.49 11.82 -46.48
CA ALA A 39 16.87 11.46 -46.83
C ALA A 39 17.13 10.01 -46.38
N THR A 40 17.38 9.12 -47.35
CA THR A 40 17.74 7.71 -47.13
C THR A 40 19.21 7.61 -46.72
N MET A 41 19.47 7.36 -45.44
CA MET A 41 20.78 6.97 -44.94
C MET A 41 20.76 5.47 -44.62
N LEU A 42 21.43 4.67 -45.44
CA LEU A 42 21.63 3.23 -45.21
C LEU A 42 22.58 3.06 -44.02
N ILE A 43 22.02 2.89 -42.83
CA ILE A 43 22.75 2.44 -41.64
C ILE A 43 22.48 0.94 -41.51
N SER A 44 23.55 0.16 -41.64
CA SER A 44 23.59 -1.29 -41.45
C SER A 44 22.87 -1.72 -40.16
N PRO A 45 22.02 -2.76 -40.18
CA PRO A 45 21.46 -3.30 -38.95
C PRO A 45 22.53 -4.13 -38.24
N SER A 46 23.30 -3.49 -37.36
CA SER A 46 23.95 -4.21 -36.27
C SER A 46 22.83 -4.74 -35.38
N ALA A 47 22.49 -6.01 -35.58
CA ALA A 47 21.57 -6.78 -34.76
C ALA A 47 22.10 -6.81 -33.32
N THR A 48 21.78 -5.77 -32.55
CA THR A 48 21.90 -5.82 -31.11
C THR A 48 20.82 -6.80 -30.68
N ALA A 49 21.23 -8.01 -30.32
CA ALA A 49 20.35 -9.02 -29.77
C ALA A 49 19.65 -8.42 -28.54
N ALA A 50 18.42 -7.92 -28.76
CA ALA A 50 17.53 -7.55 -27.68
C ALA A 50 17.30 -8.83 -26.87
N THR A 51 17.88 -8.86 -25.67
CA THR A 51 17.56 -9.88 -24.70
C THR A 51 16.03 -9.98 -24.59
N PRO A 52 15.43 -11.18 -24.58
CA PRO A 52 13.99 -11.33 -24.49
C PRO A 52 13.53 -10.82 -23.12
N SER A 53 13.17 -9.54 -23.07
CA SER A 53 12.48 -8.94 -21.94
C SER A 53 11.07 -9.50 -21.97
N LYS A 54 10.89 -10.61 -21.22
CA LYS A 54 9.64 -11.34 -21.08
C LYS A 54 8.51 -10.36 -20.75
N LYS A 55 7.46 -10.37 -21.58
CA LYS A 55 6.32 -9.46 -21.56
C LYS A 55 5.78 -9.28 -20.13
N PRO A 56 5.50 -8.03 -19.68
CA PRO A 56 4.83 -7.79 -18.40
C PRO A 56 3.52 -8.57 -18.34
N ALA A 57 3.21 -9.16 -17.17
CA ALA A 57 1.92 -9.82 -16.97
C ALA A 57 0.78 -8.81 -17.15
N SER A 58 -0.35 -9.23 -17.74
CA SER A 58 -1.57 -8.42 -17.71
C SER A 58 -1.99 -8.16 -16.26
N SER A 59 -2.75 -7.10 -16.01
CA SER A 59 -3.13 -6.72 -14.65
C SER A 59 -3.94 -7.81 -13.95
N GLU A 60 -4.79 -8.51 -14.69
CA GLU A 60 -5.59 -9.63 -14.21
C GLU A 60 -4.70 -10.81 -13.84
N GLN A 61 -3.69 -11.13 -14.65
CA GLN A 61 -2.76 -12.22 -14.37
C GLN A 61 -1.86 -11.89 -13.17
N ALA A 62 -1.38 -10.65 -13.07
CA ALA A 62 -0.62 -10.16 -11.93
C ALA A 62 -1.45 -10.23 -10.63
N ALA A 63 -2.72 -9.82 -10.68
CA ALA A 63 -3.64 -9.93 -9.53
C ALA A 63 -3.87 -11.40 -9.14
N LYS A 64 -4.04 -12.31 -10.11
CA LYS A 64 -4.14 -13.75 -9.86
C LYS A 64 -2.87 -14.30 -9.19
N ASN A 65 -1.69 -13.93 -9.69
CA ASN A 65 -0.40 -14.36 -9.13
C ASN A 65 -0.20 -13.84 -7.71
N PHE A 66 -0.48 -12.56 -7.46
CA PHE A 66 -0.46 -11.95 -6.13
C PHE A 66 -1.41 -12.69 -5.17
N ASN A 67 -2.66 -12.91 -5.60
CA ASN A 67 -3.66 -13.60 -4.80
C ASN A 67 -3.26 -15.03 -4.46
N LYS A 68 -2.62 -15.77 -5.38
CA LYS A 68 -2.09 -17.11 -5.09
C LYS A 68 -1.02 -17.10 -4.00
N LEU A 69 -0.13 -16.11 -3.98
CA LEU A 69 0.89 -15.99 -2.93
C LEU A 69 0.27 -15.64 -1.58
N VAL A 70 -0.64 -14.68 -1.58
CA VAL A 70 -1.29 -14.21 -0.36
C VAL A 70 -2.24 -15.26 0.22
N ALA A 71 -2.98 -15.99 -0.63
CA ALA A 71 -3.93 -17.03 -0.21
C ALA A 71 -3.29 -18.22 0.51
N LYS A 72 -2.03 -18.57 0.19
CA LYS A 72 -1.29 -19.66 0.86
C LYS A 72 -0.97 -19.35 2.33
N MET A 73 -1.12 -18.10 2.75
CA MET A 73 -0.77 -17.65 4.08
C MET A 73 -2.01 -17.55 4.97
N ASN A 74 -2.29 -18.60 5.75
CA ASN A 74 -3.35 -18.59 6.76
C ASN A 74 -2.94 -17.79 7.99
N THR A 75 -1.69 -17.96 8.41
CA THR A 75 -1.10 -17.26 9.55
C THR A 75 0.33 -16.83 9.23
N MET A 76 0.75 -15.69 9.77
CA MET A 76 2.14 -15.23 9.70
C MET A 76 2.46 -14.38 10.90
N THR A 77 3.68 -14.51 11.41
CA THR A 77 4.27 -13.58 12.35
C THR A 77 5.61 -13.10 11.80
N ALA A 78 5.93 -11.83 12.02
CA ALA A 78 7.24 -11.29 11.66
C ALA A 78 7.60 -10.13 12.60
N SER A 79 8.88 -9.93 12.82
CA SER A 79 9.37 -8.62 13.30
C SER A 79 9.38 -7.66 12.12
N PHE A 80 9.31 -6.36 12.35
CA PHE A 80 9.46 -5.40 11.27
C PHE A 80 10.36 -4.23 11.63
N SER A 81 10.89 -3.60 10.59
CA SER A 81 11.59 -2.32 10.63
C SER A 81 10.98 -1.40 9.57
N GLN A 82 10.33 -0.33 10.02
CA GLN A 82 9.73 0.70 9.19
C GLN A 82 10.59 1.96 9.19
N LYS A 83 10.76 2.60 8.03
CA LYS A 83 11.39 3.92 7.88
C LYS A 83 10.56 4.76 6.92
N THR A 84 10.35 6.01 7.26
CA THR A 84 9.62 6.98 6.43
C THR A 84 10.55 8.13 6.05
N ILE A 85 10.60 8.46 4.76
CA ILE A 85 11.42 9.53 4.18
C ILE A 85 10.49 10.54 3.51
N LYS A 86 10.65 11.84 3.78
CA LYS A 86 9.85 12.91 3.16
C LYS A 86 10.25 13.12 1.69
N GLY A 87 9.28 13.56 0.88
CA GLY A 87 9.51 13.98 -0.50
C GLY A 87 10.31 15.27 -0.60
N LYS A 88 11.09 15.40 -1.69
CA LYS A 88 11.97 16.55 -1.98
C LYS A 88 11.23 17.91 -2.06
N ASN A 89 9.91 17.91 -2.20
CA ASN A 89 9.07 19.11 -2.32
C ASN A 89 8.46 19.58 -0.98
N SER A 90 8.85 18.99 0.15
CA SER A 90 8.38 19.44 1.48
C SER A 90 9.13 20.71 1.91
N SER A 91 8.63 21.87 1.49
CA SER A 91 9.09 23.17 1.96
C SER A 91 9.05 23.27 3.49
N LYS A 92 10.21 23.52 4.10
CA LYS A 92 10.42 24.14 5.43
C LYS A 92 9.39 23.77 6.53
N GLY A 93 9.45 22.53 7.00
CA GLY A 93 8.76 22.09 8.22
C GLY A 93 9.61 21.10 8.99
N LYS A 94 10.43 21.60 9.91
CA LYS A 94 11.27 20.86 10.87
C LYS A 94 10.38 20.15 11.88
N LEU A 95 9.79 19.03 11.49
CA LEU A 95 9.23 17.99 12.36
C LEU A 95 8.97 16.77 11.46
N LEU A 96 9.33 15.56 11.90
CA LEU A 96 9.52 14.34 11.11
C LEU A 96 10.84 14.31 10.32
N THR A 97 11.93 14.35 11.08
CA THR A 97 13.28 13.96 10.67
C THR A 97 13.23 12.63 9.89
N GLY A 98 13.71 12.60 8.64
CA GLY A 98 13.65 11.45 7.72
C GLY A 98 14.46 10.20 8.13
N ASN A 99 14.74 10.04 9.42
CA ASN A 99 15.62 9.00 9.98
C ASN A 99 14.97 8.20 11.11
N THR A 100 13.77 8.54 11.56
CA THR A 100 13.10 7.79 12.62
C THR A 100 12.69 6.41 12.12
N LYS A 101 13.28 5.38 12.71
CA LYS A 101 13.00 3.98 12.42
C LYS A 101 12.03 3.44 13.48
N PHE A 102 10.93 2.88 13.02
CA PHE A 102 9.95 2.19 13.86
C PHE A 102 10.22 0.69 13.81
N THR A 103 10.18 0.02 14.95
CA THR A 103 10.33 -1.43 15.03
C THR A 103 9.21 -2.06 15.83
N GLY A 104 8.94 -3.33 15.56
CA GLY A 104 7.85 -4.01 16.22
C GLY A 104 7.64 -5.42 15.73
N LYS A 105 6.47 -5.96 16.06
CA LYS A 105 6.02 -7.29 15.64
C LYS A 105 4.66 -7.20 14.96
N MET A 106 4.48 -8.01 13.94
CA MET A 106 3.22 -8.18 13.24
C MET A 106 2.72 -9.62 13.36
N SER A 107 1.40 -9.78 13.29
CA SER A 107 0.75 -11.08 13.21
C SER A 107 -0.47 -10.98 12.31
N VAL A 108 -0.62 -11.93 11.40
CA VAL A 108 -1.78 -12.09 10.52
C VAL A 108 -2.44 -13.42 10.85
N LYS A 109 -3.76 -13.42 10.95
CA LYS A 109 -4.58 -14.63 10.86
C LYS A 109 -5.73 -14.36 9.91
N ARG A 110 -5.86 -15.18 8.87
CA ARG A 110 -6.95 -15.05 7.92
C ARG A 110 -8.19 -15.83 8.38
N PRO A 111 -9.40 -15.34 8.04
CA PRO A 111 -9.67 -14.05 7.40
C PRO A 111 -9.67 -12.88 8.39
N GLY A 112 -9.25 -11.68 7.95
CA GLY A 112 -9.60 -10.41 8.60
C GLY A 112 -8.98 -10.10 9.96
N MET A 113 -8.05 -10.91 10.48
CA MET A 113 -7.38 -10.63 11.75
C MET A 113 -5.94 -10.20 11.54
N PHE A 114 -5.57 -9.09 12.17
CA PHE A 114 -4.21 -8.59 12.12
C PHE A 114 -3.84 -7.85 13.40
N ARG A 115 -2.56 -7.91 13.74
CA ARG A 115 -1.96 -7.22 14.86
C ARG A 115 -0.66 -6.58 14.41
N TRP A 116 -0.50 -5.30 14.68
CA TRP A 116 0.73 -4.54 14.47
C TRP A 116 1.10 -3.84 15.75
N ASN A 117 2.20 -4.28 16.33
CA ASN A 117 2.65 -3.81 17.63
C ASN A 117 3.99 -3.11 17.44
N VAL A 118 3.96 -1.79 17.37
CA VAL A 118 5.15 -0.94 17.39
C VAL A 118 5.68 -0.93 18.82
N THR A 119 6.95 -1.30 18.99
CA THR A 119 7.62 -1.29 20.29
C THR A 119 8.57 -0.10 20.46
N SER A 120 8.98 0.54 19.36
CA SER A 120 9.91 1.67 19.37
C SER A 120 9.71 2.54 18.11
N PRO A 121 9.91 3.87 18.19
CA PRO A 121 10.21 4.64 19.41
C PRO A 121 8.98 4.91 20.29
N ALA A 122 7.77 4.92 19.71
CA ALA A 122 6.52 5.13 20.43
C ALA A 122 5.71 3.84 20.48
N GLN A 123 5.11 3.52 21.62
CA GLN A 123 4.39 2.25 21.80
C GLN A 123 2.95 2.37 21.28
N GLN A 124 2.73 1.76 20.12
CA GLN A 124 1.43 1.78 19.43
C GLN A 124 1.00 0.35 19.08
N LEU A 125 -0.26 0.02 19.39
CA LEU A 125 -0.87 -1.26 19.05
C LEU A 125 -2.05 -1.05 18.12
N THR A 126 -1.94 -1.55 16.89
CA THR A 126 -3.05 -1.64 15.95
C THR A 126 -3.59 -3.07 15.88
N ILE A 127 -4.90 -3.24 16.01
CA ILE A 127 -5.60 -4.51 15.87
C ILE A 127 -6.67 -4.36 14.79
N VAL A 128 -6.71 -5.30 13.84
CA VAL A 128 -7.81 -5.46 12.90
C VAL A 128 -8.56 -6.73 13.25
N ASN A 129 -9.89 -6.64 13.33
CA ASN A 129 -10.78 -7.79 13.47
C ASN A 129 -12.03 -7.58 12.61
N GLY A 130 -12.08 -8.29 11.48
CA GLY A 130 -13.13 -8.13 10.49
C GLY A 130 -13.09 -6.72 9.89
N ASP A 131 -14.17 -5.97 10.05
CA ASP A 131 -14.32 -4.61 9.49
C ASP A 131 -13.88 -3.49 10.45
N ASN A 132 -13.30 -3.82 11.60
CA ASN A 132 -12.90 -2.84 12.61
C ASN A 132 -11.37 -2.77 12.76
N VAL A 133 -10.87 -1.55 12.88
CA VAL A 133 -9.49 -1.24 13.24
C VAL A 133 -9.50 -0.51 14.58
N TRP A 134 -8.73 -1.00 15.54
CA TRP A 134 -8.44 -0.28 16.79
C TRP A 134 -6.98 0.10 16.79
N VAL A 135 -6.71 1.35 17.15
CA VAL A 135 -5.36 1.86 17.37
C VAL A 135 -5.27 2.32 18.82
N TYR A 136 -4.34 1.75 19.57
CA TYR A 136 -4.03 2.13 20.94
C TYR A 136 -2.66 2.78 20.99
N GLU A 137 -2.62 4.06 21.35
CA GLU A 137 -1.40 4.82 21.63
C GLU A 137 -1.13 4.73 23.14
N LYS A 138 -0.15 3.93 23.55
CA LYS A 138 0.06 3.64 24.97
C LYS A 138 0.55 4.86 25.74
N ASP A 139 1.44 5.64 25.12
CA ASP A 139 2.06 6.80 25.75
C ASP A 139 1.04 7.93 25.99
N LEU A 140 -0.01 7.98 25.16
CA LEU A 140 -1.14 8.91 25.28
C LEU A 140 -2.33 8.31 26.04
N ASN A 141 -2.25 7.02 26.40
CA ASN A 141 -3.36 6.25 26.95
C ASN A 141 -4.68 6.42 26.15
N GLN A 142 -4.58 6.41 24.83
CA GLN A 142 -5.70 6.75 23.94
C GLN A 142 -6.03 5.61 22.98
N VAL A 143 -7.33 5.39 22.74
CA VAL A 143 -7.84 4.40 21.78
C VAL A 143 -8.68 5.08 20.71
N PHE A 144 -8.43 4.74 19.45
CA PHE A 144 -9.25 5.11 18.31
C PHE A 144 -9.84 3.87 17.66
N GLN A 145 -11.12 3.92 17.27
CA GLN A 145 -11.76 2.87 16.48
C GLN A 145 -12.23 3.43 15.14
N GLN A 146 -11.95 2.71 14.07
CA GLN A 146 -12.37 3.07 12.71
C GLN A 146 -12.80 1.85 11.92
N ASN A 147 -13.51 2.08 10.82
CA ASN A 147 -13.84 1.01 9.88
C ASN A 147 -12.64 0.70 8.97
N VAL A 148 -12.42 -0.56 8.62
CA VAL A 148 -11.34 -0.95 7.69
C VAL A 148 -11.46 -0.22 6.37
N LYS A 149 -12.67 0.01 5.84
CA LYS A 149 -12.89 0.71 4.57
C LYS A 149 -12.38 2.15 4.59
N SER A 150 -12.47 2.84 5.73
CA SER A 150 -11.96 4.21 5.86
C SER A 150 -10.44 4.28 6.05
N GLN A 151 -9.79 3.13 6.30
CA GLN A 151 -8.35 2.99 6.52
C GLN A 151 -7.60 2.38 5.32
N ILE A 152 -8.32 2.03 4.24
CA ILE A 152 -7.73 1.60 2.96
C ILE A 152 -7.01 2.83 2.37
N GLY A 153 -5.78 3.06 2.78
CA GLY A 153 -5.13 4.34 2.46
C GLY A 153 -4.23 4.90 3.55
N ASP A 154 -4.33 4.42 4.79
CA ASP A 154 -3.60 5.06 5.90
C ASP A 154 -2.67 4.09 6.66
N THR A 155 -3.02 2.80 6.71
CA THR A 155 -2.23 1.82 7.45
C THR A 155 -1.84 0.61 6.60
N PRO A 156 -0.54 0.23 6.50
CA PRO A 156 -0.09 -1.00 5.84
C PRO A 156 -0.80 -2.27 6.33
N ALA A 157 -1.30 -2.24 7.57
CA ALA A 157 -2.13 -3.25 8.20
C ALA A 157 -3.29 -3.78 7.35
N VAL A 158 -3.98 -2.87 6.65
CA VAL A 158 -5.17 -3.21 5.87
C VAL A 158 -4.80 -4.06 4.65
N LEU A 159 -3.60 -3.89 4.10
CA LEU A 159 -3.10 -4.69 2.99
C LEU A 159 -2.85 -6.15 3.39
N PHE A 160 -2.47 -6.38 4.65
CA PHE A 160 -2.21 -7.72 5.17
C PHE A 160 -3.48 -8.43 5.65
N SER A 161 -4.38 -7.67 6.26
CA SER A 161 -5.64 -8.17 6.86
C SER A 161 -6.80 -8.27 5.87
N GLY A 162 -6.77 -7.47 4.80
CA GLY A 162 -7.84 -7.37 3.82
C GLY A 162 -8.11 -8.68 3.08
N ASP A 163 -9.33 -8.77 2.54
CA ASP A 163 -9.70 -9.84 1.64
C ASP A 163 -8.92 -9.69 0.32
N TYR A 164 -7.91 -10.55 0.13
CA TYR A 164 -7.10 -10.56 -1.08
C TYR A 164 -7.97 -10.75 -2.34
N LYS A 165 -9.14 -11.39 -2.24
CA LYS A 165 -10.07 -11.55 -3.36
C LYS A 165 -10.63 -10.21 -3.85
N LYS A 166 -10.62 -9.17 -3.01
CA LYS A 166 -11.09 -7.82 -3.33
C LYS A 166 -9.96 -6.90 -3.78
N ILE A 167 -8.71 -7.36 -3.82
CA ILE A 167 -7.57 -6.51 -4.20
C ILE A 167 -7.71 -5.97 -5.63
N SER A 168 -8.19 -6.79 -6.56
CA SER A 168 -8.42 -6.40 -7.96
C SER A 168 -9.53 -5.39 -8.13
N ASN A 169 -10.47 -5.31 -7.17
CA ASN A 169 -11.56 -4.34 -7.20
C ASN A 169 -11.04 -2.95 -6.82
N ASN A 170 -10.07 -2.89 -5.91
CA ASN A 170 -9.58 -1.64 -5.33
C ASN A 170 -8.26 -1.18 -5.95
N PHE A 171 -7.49 -2.09 -6.57
CA PHE A 171 -6.16 -1.82 -7.09
C PHE A 171 -5.98 -2.36 -8.51
N LYS A 172 -5.26 -1.60 -9.33
CA LYS A 172 -4.58 -2.14 -10.51
C LYS A 172 -3.27 -2.78 -10.03
N VAL A 173 -3.10 -4.06 -10.30
CA VAL A 173 -1.90 -4.82 -9.92
C VAL A 173 -1.00 -4.96 -11.14
N THR A 174 0.30 -4.70 -10.98
CA THR A 174 1.30 -4.98 -12.00
C THR A 174 2.36 -5.91 -11.43
N GLN A 175 2.90 -6.75 -12.32
CA GLN A 175 4.03 -7.61 -12.03
C GLN A 175 5.02 -7.42 -13.18
N PRO A 176 6.17 -6.75 -12.95
CA PRO A 176 7.08 -6.41 -14.04
C PRO A 176 7.64 -7.61 -14.80
N SER A 177 7.70 -8.79 -14.17
CA SER A 177 7.97 -10.05 -14.84
C SER A 177 7.47 -11.22 -13.98
N ASP A 178 7.02 -12.29 -14.63
CA ASP A 178 6.49 -13.50 -13.98
C ASP A 178 7.49 -14.16 -13.00
N ASN A 179 8.80 -14.01 -13.24
CA ASN A 179 9.86 -14.55 -12.40
C ASN A 179 10.20 -13.67 -11.19
N LYS A 180 9.69 -12.44 -11.13
CA LYS A 180 9.94 -11.54 -10.01
C LYS A 180 8.86 -11.72 -8.97
N SER A 181 9.31 -11.90 -7.74
CA SER A 181 8.45 -12.05 -6.56
C SER A 181 8.02 -10.71 -5.99
N TYR A 182 7.79 -9.68 -6.81
CA TYR A 182 7.25 -8.42 -6.33
C TYR A 182 6.13 -7.90 -7.24
N PHE A 183 5.22 -7.17 -6.62
CA PHE A 183 4.02 -6.65 -7.22
C PHE A 183 3.87 -5.19 -6.85
N GLU A 184 3.39 -4.39 -7.79
CA GLU A 184 3.01 -3.01 -7.52
C GLU A 184 1.49 -2.88 -7.61
N LEU A 185 0.92 -2.24 -6.61
CA LEU A 185 -0.51 -2.01 -6.48
C LEU A 185 -0.75 -0.51 -6.57
N TYR A 186 -1.61 -0.13 -7.52
CA TYR A 186 -2.03 1.24 -7.76
C TYR A 186 -3.50 1.37 -7.38
N PRO A 187 -3.87 2.18 -6.38
CA PRO A 187 -5.25 2.34 -6.00
C PRO A 187 -6.07 2.87 -7.17
N LYS A 188 -7.30 2.36 -7.33
CA LYS A 188 -8.26 2.83 -8.34
C LYS A 188 -9.09 4.02 -7.84
N ALA A 189 -9.15 4.19 -6.51
CA ALA A 189 -9.89 5.28 -5.88
C ALA A 189 -9.10 6.59 -5.96
N ASN A 190 -9.75 7.68 -6.35
CA ASN A 190 -9.12 8.99 -6.55
C ASN A 190 -8.74 9.69 -5.23
N ASP A 191 -9.33 9.27 -4.11
CA ASP A 191 -9.13 9.82 -2.77
C ASP A 191 -8.09 9.02 -1.94
N ALA A 192 -7.45 8.02 -2.54
CA ALA A 192 -6.41 7.24 -1.89
C ALA A 192 -5.23 8.14 -1.47
N LYS A 193 -4.74 8.00 -0.24
CA LYS A 193 -3.58 8.78 0.25
C LYS A 193 -2.24 8.30 -0.31
N PHE A 194 -2.23 7.10 -0.89
CA PHE A 194 -1.05 6.53 -1.53
C PHE A 194 -1.12 6.62 -3.05
N LYS A 195 0.03 6.87 -3.68
CA LYS A 195 0.23 6.75 -5.13
C LYS A 195 0.47 5.30 -5.54
N SER A 196 1.28 4.57 -4.79
CA SER A 196 1.58 3.17 -5.08
C SER A 196 2.05 2.39 -3.86
N ILE A 197 1.86 1.09 -3.92
CA ILE A 197 2.37 0.13 -2.94
C ILE A 197 3.17 -0.93 -3.69
N LEU A 198 4.44 -1.09 -3.37
CA LEU A 198 5.24 -2.23 -3.81
C LEU A 198 5.29 -3.26 -2.69
N MET A 199 5.00 -4.52 -3.00
CA MET A 199 5.16 -5.64 -2.07
C MET A 199 6.06 -6.71 -2.69
N SER A 200 7.14 -7.05 -2.01
CA SER A 200 8.01 -8.17 -2.38
C SER A 200 7.77 -9.39 -1.50
N PHE A 201 8.03 -10.55 -2.08
CA PHE A 201 7.87 -11.86 -1.49
C PHE A 201 9.21 -12.61 -1.55
N ARG A 202 9.54 -13.33 -0.48
CA ARG A 202 10.69 -14.22 -0.40
C ARG A 202 10.22 -15.56 0.17
N ALA A 203 10.54 -16.66 -0.51
CA ALA A 203 10.06 -18.00 -0.16
C ALA A 203 8.53 -18.06 0.07
N GLY A 204 7.76 -17.37 -0.77
CA GLY A 204 6.30 -17.34 -0.72
C GLY A 204 5.69 -16.48 0.40
N LYS A 205 6.50 -15.74 1.17
CA LYS A 205 6.03 -14.86 2.25
C LYS A 205 6.38 -13.40 1.96
N PRO A 206 5.55 -12.41 2.37
CA PRO A 206 5.92 -11.00 2.28
C PRO A 206 7.26 -10.73 2.98
N ALA A 207 8.11 -9.94 2.34
CA ALA A 207 9.47 -9.64 2.83
C ALA A 207 9.73 -8.12 2.92
N MET A 208 9.19 -7.35 1.98
CA MET A 208 9.30 -5.90 1.99
C MET A 208 8.03 -5.26 1.46
N ILE A 209 7.67 -4.11 2.05
CA ILE A 209 6.68 -3.20 1.48
C ILE A 209 7.31 -1.82 1.32
N VAL A 210 6.96 -1.15 0.23
CA VAL A 210 7.25 0.26 0.02
C VAL A 210 5.95 0.96 -0.34
N LEU A 211 5.55 1.96 0.45
CA LEU A 211 4.41 2.82 0.19
C LEU A 211 4.92 4.18 -0.28
N ASN A 212 4.40 4.66 -1.40
CA ASN A 212 4.65 6.02 -1.87
C ASN A 212 3.34 6.81 -1.76
N ASP A 213 3.37 7.95 -1.07
CA ASP A 213 2.20 8.81 -0.91
C ASP A 213 2.10 9.90 -1.98
N ASN A 214 0.99 10.64 -1.97
CA ASN A 214 0.77 11.74 -2.91
C ASN A 214 1.60 12.99 -2.61
N LEU A 215 2.19 13.09 -1.42
CA LEU A 215 3.06 14.19 -0.97
C LEU A 215 4.54 13.90 -1.25
N GLY A 216 4.85 12.74 -1.86
CA GLY A 216 6.20 12.28 -2.17
C GLY A 216 6.92 11.63 -0.99
N GLN A 217 6.23 11.32 0.10
CA GLN A 217 6.74 10.50 1.19
C GLN A 217 6.87 9.05 0.74
N THR A 218 7.96 8.41 1.16
CA THR A 218 8.18 6.97 0.98
C THR A 218 8.32 6.29 2.34
N THR A 219 7.47 5.30 2.60
CA THR A 219 7.55 4.42 3.77
C THR A 219 8.00 3.04 3.36
N SER A 220 9.14 2.59 3.87
CA SER A 220 9.69 1.27 3.63
C SER A 220 9.60 0.40 4.87
N ILE A 221 9.05 -0.80 4.73
CA ILE A 221 8.86 -1.78 5.79
C ILE A 221 9.59 -3.06 5.39
N LYS A 222 10.51 -3.52 6.25
CA LYS A 222 11.20 -4.81 6.11
C LYS A 222 10.68 -5.77 7.15
N LEU A 223 10.38 -7.00 6.75
CA LEU A 223 9.89 -8.11 7.60
C LEU A 223 10.97 -9.18 7.85
#